data_AF-A0A378LAJ1-F1
#
_entry.id   AF-A0A378LAJ1-F1
#
_cell.length_a   1.000
_cell.length_b   1.000
_cell.length_c   1.000
_cell.angle_alpha   90.00
_cell.angle_beta   90.00
_cell.angle_gamma   90.00
#
_symmetry.space_group_name_H-M   'P 1'
#
loop_
_entity.id
_entity.type
_entity.pdbx_description
1 polymer ?
#
loop_
_entity_poly.entity_id
_entity_poly.type
_entity_poly.pdbx_seq_one_letter_code
_entity_poly.pdbx_strand_id
1 'polypeptide(L)'
;MKAKREKRKLLQEASLHNGEVQGYKFQDDSYANQMAYLFGGKKGEEAAKKILDDANSQFPNPLDILKKKKYIEEQVKQRAAEVDRDLHAGMKEVFGSLKDLDHPAKGEEAGKKAMLGLMKGLGLNVDDDNVQTHYSPGPPTVFQVTWVNRPSENLKNEDSSVNQLAQCYSECLSPKTGEKQEFDSSWKTNRTNAMNGGPKIEKSEFLSHADESFQTTIDSLKNPTKQAETTEEPVNTSRLEY
;
A
#
# COMPACT_ATOMS: atom_id res chain seq x y z
N MET A 1 -24.96 7.50 7.40
CA MET A 1 -24.27 6.23 7.74
C MET A 1 -23.20 5.80 6.71
N LYS A 2 -22.52 6.71 5.98
CA LYS A 2 -21.48 6.35 4.99
C LYS A 2 -20.04 6.31 5.54
N ALA A 3 -19.74 7.09 6.59
CA ALA A 3 -18.37 7.24 7.12
C ALA A 3 -17.80 5.99 7.84
N LYS A 4 -18.64 5.05 8.26
CA LYS A 4 -18.18 3.81 8.93
C LYS A 4 -17.74 2.72 7.93
N ARG A 5 -18.14 2.82 6.67
CA ARG A 5 -17.83 1.82 5.62
C ARG A 5 -16.48 2.10 4.94
N GLU A 6 -16.01 3.34 4.96
CA GLU A 6 -14.71 3.72 4.38
C GLU A 6 -13.53 3.46 5.34
N LYS A 7 -13.73 3.60 6.67
CA LYS A 7 -12.68 3.26 7.65
C LYS A 7 -12.34 1.77 7.75
N ARG A 8 -13.20 0.88 7.24
CA ARG A 8 -12.97 -0.58 7.23
C ARG A 8 -12.20 -1.09 6.01
N LYS A 9 -11.88 -0.23 5.04
CA LYS A 9 -11.09 -0.64 3.85
C LYS A 9 -9.58 -0.74 4.11
N LEU A 10 -9.11 -0.46 5.33
CA LEU A 10 -7.69 -0.49 5.72
C LEU A 10 -7.23 -1.83 6.32
N LEU A 11 -8.11 -2.82 6.44
CA LEU A 11 -7.77 -4.19 6.82
C LEU A 11 -8.37 -5.12 5.77
N GLN A 12 -7.72 -5.22 4.61
CA GLN A 12 -8.13 -6.22 3.61
C GLN A 12 -7.76 -7.61 4.14
N GLU A 13 -8.80 -8.41 4.35
CA GLU A 13 -8.78 -9.80 4.79
C GLU A 13 -7.88 -10.63 3.88
N ALA A 14 -6.75 -11.08 4.44
CA ALA A 14 -5.88 -12.07 3.82
C ALA A 14 -6.22 -13.45 4.38
N SER A 15 -6.98 -14.23 3.61
CA SER A 15 -7.16 -15.67 3.84
C SER A 15 -6.04 -16.45 3.14
N LEU A 16 -5.44 -17.40 3.85
CA LEU A 16 -4.28 -18.18 3.41
C LEU A 16 -4.63 -19.33 2.48
N HIS A 17 -3.80 -19.60 1.45
CA HIS A 17 -3.43 -20.93 0.92
C HIS A 17 -2.03 -20.86 0.24
N ASN A 18 -1.18 -21.89 0.39
CA ASN A 18 -0.03 -22.24 -0.47
C ASN A 18 1.22 -21.31 -0.58
N GLY A 19 1.74 -20.74 0.52
CA GLY A 19 3.07 -20.11 0.50
C GLY A 19 3.17 -18.82 -0.34
N GLU A 20 2.02 -18.20 -0.63
CA GLU A 20 1.93 -16.88 -1.24
C GLU A 20 2.00 -15.78 -0.18
N VAL A 21 2.68 -14.67 -0.50
CA VAL A 21 2.65 -13.45 0.30
C VAL A 21 1.30 -12.79 0.07
N GLN A 22 0.50 -12.68 1.13
CA GLN A 22 -0.81 -12.04 1.13
C GLN A 22 -0.73 -10.68 1.81
N GLY A 23 -1.72 -9.82 1.56
CA GLY A 23 -1.85 -8.52 2.20
C GLY A 23 -1.84 -7.36 1.20
N TYR A 24 -1.37 -6.20 1.67
CA TYR A 24 -1.37 -4.95 0.92
C TYR A 24 -0.57 -5.04 -0.38
N LYS A 25 -1.13 -4.47 -1.45
CA LYS A 25 -0.52 -4.34 -2.78
C LYS A 25 -0.66 -2.91 -3.28
N PHE A 26 0.42 -2.30 -3.71
CA PHE A 26 0.42 -0.98 -4.31
C PHE A 26 -0.41 -0.92 -5.58
N GLN A 27 -0.48 -2.00 -6.36
CA GLN A 27 -1.26 -2.02 -7.60
C GLN A 27 -2.78 -1.88 -7.37
N ASP A 28 -3.27 -2.14 -6.16
CA ASP A 28 -4.69 -2.01 -5.80
C ASP A 28 -5.04 -0.59 -5.29
N ASP A 29 -4.02 0.23 -5.08
CA ASP A 29 -4.15 1.59 -4.56
C ASP A 29 -4.64 2.59 -5.62
N SER A 30 -5.04 3.78 -5.17
CA SER A 30 -5.35 4.89 -6.08
C SER A 30 -4.11 5.34 -6.85
N TYR A 31 -4.28 5.94 -8.04
CA TYR A 31 -3.16 6.48 -8.80
C TYR A 31 -2.39 7.56 -8.04
N ALA A 32 -3.09 8.36 -7.22
CA ALA A 32 -2.46 9.36 -6.36
C ALA A 32 -1.53 8.72 -5.33
N ASN A 33 -1.94 7.59 -4.74
CA ASN A 33 -1.12 6.84 -3.80
C ASN A 33 0.05 6.14 -4.50
N GLN A 34 -0.20 5.46 -5.63
CA GLN A 34 0.84 4.82 -6.43
C GLN A 34 1.93 5.82 -6.84
N MET A 35 1.54 6.98 -7.36
CA MET A 35 2.48 8.05 -7.72
C MET A 35 3.22 8.57 -6.49
N ALA A 36 2.52 8.82 -5.38
CA ALA A 36 3.11 9.40 -4.17
C ALA A 36 4.13 8.47 -3.51
N TYR A 37 3.91 7.16 -3.55
CA TYR A 37 4.70 6.18 -2.80
C TYR A 37 5.82 5.53 -3.62
N LEU A 38 5.63 5.35 -4.94
CA LEU A 38 6.50 4.48 -5.75
C LEU A 38 7.54 5.22 -6.60
N PHE A 39 7.40 6.54 -6.71
CA PHE A 39 8.28 7.39 -7.51
C PHE A 39 9.24 8.18 -6.62
N GLY A 40 9.72 7.54 -5.54
CA GLY A 40 10.71 8.10 -4.64
C GLY A 40 12.16 7.85 -5.01
N GLY A 41 13.03 8.73 -4.51
CA GLY A 41 14.46 8.69 -4.74
C GLY A 41 14.83 8.89 -6.21
N LYS A 42 16.11 8.69 -6.51
CA LYS A 42 16.66 8.93 -7.86
C LYS A 42 15.96 8.06 -8.94
N LYS A 43 15.80 6.76 -8.69
CA LYS A 43 15.17 5.84 -9.64
C LYS A 43 13.70 6.17 -9.89
N GLY A 44 12.98 6.54 -8.84
CA GLY A 44 11.58 6.95 -8.94
C GLY A 44 11.42 8.23 -9.75
N GLU A 45 12.27 9.24 -9.50
CA GLU A 45 12.28 10.48 -10.29
C GLU A 45 12.60 10.24 -11.77
N GLU A 46 13.61 9.41 -12.07
CA GLU A 46 13.95 9.03 -13.45
C GLU A 46 12.79 8.32 -14.15
N ALA A 47 12.08 7.43 -13.44
CA ALA A 47 10.89 6.76 -13.96
C ALA A 47 9.74 7.74 -14.20
N ALA A 48 9.46 8.65 -13.26
CA ALA A 48 8.43 9.67 -13.41
C ALA A 48 8.72 10.59 -14.60
N LYS A 49 9.97 11.03 -14.73
CA LYS A 49 10.45 11.84 -15.84
C LYS A 49 10.26 11.12 -17.17
N LYS A 50 10.65 9.85 -17.25
CA LYS A 50 10.49 9.04 -18.47
C LYS A 50 9.01 8.94 -18.86
N ILE A 51 8.12 8.63 -17.92
CA ILE A 51 6.67 8.53 -18.21
C ILE A 51 6.14 9.88 -18.71
N LEU A 52 6.53 10.98 -18.07
CA LEU A 52 6.12 12.33 -18.46
C LEU A 52 6.60 12.69 -19.87
N ASP A 53 7.89 12.49 -20.16
CA ASP A 53 8.51 12.79 -21.44
C ASP A 53 7.90 11.90 -22.56
N ASP A 54 7.69 10.62 -22.30
CA ASP A 54 7.05 9.68 -23.23
C ASP A 54 5.57 10.06 -23.48
N ALA A 55 4.81 10.43 -22.43
CA ALA A 55 3.41 10.83 -22.56
C ALA A 55 3.25 12.13 -23.37
N ASN A 56 4.14 13.10 -23.15
CA ASN A 56 4.12 14.38 -23.86
C ASN A 56 4.55 14.25 -25.32
N SER A 57 5.53 13.38 -25.61
CA SER A 57 6.02 13.17 -26.97
C SER A 57 5.08 12.33 -27.83
N GLN A 58 4.45 11.29 -27.25
CA GLN A 58 3.52 10.41 -27.98
C GLN A 58 2.13 11.03 -28.17
N PHE A 59 1.69 11.88 -27.23
CA PHE A 59 0.34 12.47 -27.23
C PHE A 59 0.39 14.00 -27.09
N PRO A 60 1.01 14.73 -28.04
CA PRO A 60 1.17 16.18 -27.96
C PRO A 60 -0.14 16.94 -28.22
N ASN A 61 -1.12 16.31 -28.89
CA ASN A 61 -2.36 16.98 -29.27
C ASN A 61 -3.39 16.95 -28.13
N PRO A 62 -4.12 18.05 -27.88
CA PRO A 62 -5.19 18.08 -26.87
C PRO A 62 -6.30 17.03 -27.09
N LEU A 63 -6.53 16.62 -28.34
CA LEU A 63 -7.53 15.59 -28.67
C LEU A 63 -7.11 14.17 -28.24
N ASP A 64 -5.81 13.95 -27.98
CA ASP A 64 -5.27 12.65 -27.54
C ASP A 64 -5.27 12.50 -26.01
N ILE A 65 -5.94 13.41 -25.28
CA ILE A 65 -5.94 13.45 -23.80
C ILE A 65 -6.35 12.13 -23.14
N LEU A 66 -7.31 11.40 -23.72
CA LEU A 66 -7.73 10.09 -23.20
C LEU A 66 -6.69 9.00 -23.43
N LYS A 67 -5.94 9.06 -24.54
CA LYS A 67 -4.83 8.13 -24.79
C LYS A 67 -3.67 8.43 -23.85
N LYS A 68 -3.38 9.72 -23.62
CA LYS A 68 -2.39 10.18 -22.66
C LYS A 68 -2.72 9.74 -21.24
N LYS A 69 -3.99 9.90 -20.81
CA LYS A 69 -4.51 9.38 -19.53
C LYS A 69 -4.18 7.89 -19.40
N LYS A 70 -4.65 7.08 -20.36
CA LYS A 70 -4.52 5.62 -20.33
C LYS A 70 -3.06 5.18 -20.33
N TYR A 71 -2.20 5.85 -21.10
CA TYR A 71 -0.76 5.58 -21.10
C TYR A 71 -0.14 5.80 -19.72
N ILE A 72 -0.42 6.95 -19.07
CA ILE A 72 0.11 7.24 -17.73
C ILE A 72 -0.40 6.20 -16.71
N GLU A 73 -1.69 5.88 -16.74
CA GLU A 73 -2.29 4.85 -15.89
C GLU A 73 -1.60 3.49 -16.05
N GLU A 74 -1.39 3.04 -17.29
CA GLU A 74 -0.71 1.77 -17.59
C GLU A 74 0.73 1.76 -17.08
N GLN A 75 1.50 2.84 -17.29
CA GLN A 75 2.87 2.92 -16.81
C GLN A 75 2.96 2.96 -15.28
N VAL A 76 2.04 3.66 -14.61
CA VAL A 76 1.98 3.71 -13.14
C VAL A 76 1.58 2.36 -12.57
N LYS A 77 0.61 1.65 -13.17
CA LYS A 77 0.25 0.28 -12.80
C LYS A 77 1.41 -0.68 -13.00
N GLN A 78 2.14 -0.58 -14.11
CA GLN A 78 3.30 -1.41 -14.38
C GLN A 78 4.36 -1.25 -13.29
N ARG A 79 4.64 -0.01 -12.88
CA ARG A 79 5.57 0.27 -11.77
C ARG A 79 5.07 -0.29 -10.44
N ALA A 80 3.78 -0.17 -10.14
CA ALA A 80 3.18 -0.73 -8.93
C ALA A 80 3.28 -2.26 -8.89
N ALA A 81 2.98 -2.93 -10.00
CA ALA A 81 3.10 -4.37 -10.10
C ALA A 81 4.56 -4.86 -9.99
N GLU A 82 5.52 -4.10 -10.53
CA GLU A 82 6.96 -4.37 -10.39
C GLU A 82 7.38 -4.31 -8.91
N VAL A 83 7.02 -3.23 -8.20
CA VAL A 83 7.36 -3.07 -6.78
C VAL A 83 6.67 -4.10 -5.92
N ASP A 84 5.39 -4.41 -6.16
CA ASP A 84 4.67 -5.48 -5.44
C ASP A 84 5.36 -6.83 -5.61
N ARG A 85 5.73 -7.19 -6.85
CA ARG A 85 6.43 -8.45 -7.14
C ARG A 85 7.76 -8.52 -6.40
N ASP A 86 8.56 -7.46 -6.46
CA ASP A 86 9.89 -7.44 -5.88
C ASP A 86 9.83 -7.39 -4.33
N LEU A 87 8.85 -6.68 -3.76
CA LEU A 87 8.57 -6.68 -2.33
C LEU A 87 8.16 -8.09 -1.86
N HIS A 88 7.24 -8.74 -2.57
CA HIS A 88 6.78 -10.08 -2.21
C HIS A 88 7.90 -11.12 -2.35
N ALA A 89 8.73 -11.03 -3.39
CA ALA A 89 9.89 -11.89 -3.56
C ALA A 89 10.89 -11.70 -2.41
N GLY A 90 11.26 -10.46 -2.09
CA GLY A 90 12.16 -10.15 -0.98
C GLY A 90 11.60 -10.57 0.38
N MET A 91 10.28 -10.42 0.61
CA MET A 91 9.63 -10.91 1.83
C MET A 91 9.74 -12.43 1.98
N LYS A 92 9.60 -13.18 0.88
CA LYS A 92 9.81 -14.64 0.90
C LYS A 92 11.24 -15.01 1.22
N GLU A 93 12.23 -14.28 0.69
CA GLU A 93 13.65 -14.50 0.99
C GLU A 93 13.96 -14.23 2.47
N VAL A 94 13.46 -13.12 3.02
CA VAL A 94 13.58 -12.82 4.45
C VAL A 94 12.94 -13.93 5.28
N PHE A 95 11.72 -14.35 4.93
CA PHE A 95 11.03 -15.43 5.62
C PHE A 95 11.80 -16.76 5.59
N GLY A 96 12.35 -17.14 4.42
CA GLY A 96 13.18 -18.33 4.27
C GLY A 96 14.41 -18.29 5.19
N SER A 97 15.10 -17.14 5.24
CA SER A 97 16.28 -16.96 6.09
C SER A 97 16.00 -17.10 7.58
N LEU A 98 14.77 -16.84 8.03
CA LEU A 98 14.37 -17.00 9.43
C LEU A 98 14.06 -18.46 9.78
N LYS A 99 13.61 -19.25 8.79
CA LYS A 99 13.22 -20.66 8.97
C LYS A 99 14.42 -21.61 8.95
N ASP A 100 15.43 -21.33 8.14
CA ASP A 100 16.54 -22.25 7.84
C ASP A 100 17.72 -22.15 8.83
N LEU A 101 17.45 -21.77 10.08
CA LEU A 101 18.46 -21.68 11.15
C LEU A 101 18.27 -22.82 12.15
N ASP A 102 19.37 -23.41 12.64
CA ASP A 102 19.36 -24.41 13.74
C ASP A 102 18.60 -23.90 14.98
N HIS A 103 18.57 -22.57 15.15
CA HIS A 103 17.69 -21.83 16.04
C HIS A 103 17.03 -20.67 15.28
N PRO A 104 15.80 -20.83 14.76
CA PRO A 104 15.12 -19.77 14.01
C PRO A 104 14.91 -18.55 14.90
N ALA A 105 15.29 -17.38 14.39
CA ALA A 105 15.09 -16.11 15.08
C ALA A 105 13.58 -15.91 15.30
N LYS A 106 13.16 -15.65 16.54
CA LYS A 106 11.75 -15.63 16.95
C LYS A 106 11.35 -14.36 17.68
N GLY A 107 10.06 -14.06 17.65
CA GLY A 107 9.46 -12.94 18.38
C GLY A 107 9.36 -11.68 17.54
N GLU A 108 9.10 -10.57 18.24
CA GLU A 108 9.09 -9.22 17.70
C GLU A 108 10.47 -8.86 17.13
N GLU A 109 10.50 -8.04 16.07
CA GLU A 109 11.71 -7.54 15.41
C GLU A 109 12.52 -8.58 14.61
N ALA A 110 12.15 -9.86 14.64
CA ALA A 110 12.79 -10.91 13.83
C ALA A 110 12.69 -10.55 12.33
N GLY A 111 13.83 -10.45 11.65
CA GLY A 111 13.89 -10.07 10.23
C GLY A 111 13.66 -8.58 9.93
N LYS A 112 13.40 -7.72 10.94
CA LYS A 112 13.08 -6.30 10.72
C LYS A 112 14.14 -5.54 9.95
N LYS A 113 15.42 -5.71 10.30
CA LYS A 113 16.53 -5.04 9.58
C LYS A 113 16.57 -5.42 8.10
N ALA A 114 16.31 -6.69 7.79
CA ALA A 114 16.25 -7.16 6.41
C ALA A 114 15.03 -6.59 5.68
N MET A 115 13.87 -6.54 6.34
CA MET A 115 12.66 -5.90 5.81
C MET A 115 12.84 -4.40 5.54
N LEU A 116 13.47 -3.67 6.46
CA LEU A 116 13.81 -2.25 6.27
C LEU A 116 14.75 -2.06 5.09
N GLY A 117 15.79 -2.90 4.98
CA GLY A 117 16.72 -2.90 3.85
C GLY A 117 16.01 -3.13 2.52
N LEU A 118 15.10 -4.10 2.47
CA LEU A 118 14.27 -4.40 1.30
C LEU A 118 13.41 -3.19 0.91
N MET A 119 12.60 -2.65 1.83
CA MET A 119 11.70 -1.53 1.56
C MET A 119 12.46 -0.29 1.07
N LYS A 120 13.56 0.08 1.76
CA LYS A 120 14.41 1.19 1.34
C LYS A 120 15.09 0.93 -0.01
N GLY A 121 15.51 -0.31 -0.27
CA GLY A 121 16.09 -0.73 -1.55
C GLY A 121 15.11 -0.60 -2.73
N LEU A 122 13.82 -0.77 -2.48
CA LEU A 122 12.73 -0.56 -3.45
C LEU A 122 12.35 0.92 -3.61
N GLY A 123 12.94 1.81 -2.81
CA GLY A 123 12.67 3.26 -2.84
C GLY A 123 11.45 3.68 -2.04
N LEU A 124 10.92 2.80 -1.16
CA LEU A 124 9.82 3.15 -0.26
C LEU A 124 10.32 4.06 0.85
N ASN A 125 9.51 5.07 1.19
CA ASN A 125 9.79 5.96 2.31
C ASN A 125 9.16 5.41 3.58
N VAL A 126 9.92 4.63 4.34
CA VAL A 126 9.49 4.02 5.60
C VAL A 126 10.34 4.53 6.76
N ASP A 127 9.69 4.74 7.90
CA ASP A 127 10.36 5.07 9.16
C ASP A 127 10.68 3.77 9.91
N ASP A 128 11.89 3.67 10.44
CA ASP A 128 12.35 2.50 11.18
C ASP A 128 11.53 2.29 12.47
N ASP A 129 11.01 3.38 13.06
CA ASP A 129 10.11 3.34 14.22
C ASP A 129 8.66 2.96 13.87
N ASN A 130 8.30 2.94 12.58
CA ASN A 130 6.96 2.57 12.11
C ASN A 130 7.00 1.33 11.21
N VAL A 131 7.91 0.41 11.52
CA VAL A 131 7.98 -0.93 10.93
C VAL A 131 8.07 -1.93 12.08
N GLN A 132 7.22 -2.96 12.05
CA GLN A 132 7.18 -4.04 13.03
C GLN A 132 7.17 -5.36 12.29
N THR A 133 7.93 -6.33 12.77
CA THR A 133 7.85 -7.70 12.28
C THR A 133 7.48 -8.65 13.41
N HIS A 134 6.76 -9.70 13.05
CA HIS A 134 6.43 -10.81 13.92
C HIS A 134 6.78 -12.11 13.24
N TYR A 135 7.46 -13.00 13.96
CA TYR A 135 7.74 -14.35 13.50
C TYR A 135 7.36 -15.38 14.56
N SER A 136 6.49 -16.32 14.15
CA SER A 136 6.09 -17.49 14.94
C SER A 136 6.54 -18.78 14.22
N PRO A 137 7.48 -19.55 14.79
CA PRO A 137 7.97 -20.81 14.21
C PRO A 137 7.03 -22.01 14.38
N GLY A 138 5.91 -21.87 15.10
CA GLY A 138 4.98 -22.98 15.37
C GLY A 138 4.26 -23.53 14.13
N PRO A 139 3.35 -24.50 14.27
CA PRO A 139 2.39 -24.84 13.22
C PRO A 139 1.09 -24.00 13.35
N PRO A 140 0.68 -23.23 12.32
CA PRO A 140 1.44 -22.89 11.11
C PRO A 140 2.55 -21.87 11.38
N THR A 141 3.61 -21.92 10.56
CA THR A 141 4.70 -20.95 10.63
C THR A 141 4.23 -19.64 10.02
N VAL A 142 4.37 -18.54 10.74
CA VAL A 142 3.84 -17.24 10.31
C VAL A 142 4.95 -16.19 10.40
N PHE A 143 5.08 -15.42 9.32
CA PHE A 143 5.85 -14.18 9.29
C PHE A 143 4.93 -13.06 8.84
N GLN A 144 4.88 -11.99 9.63
CA GLN A 144 4.12 -10.79 9.31
C GLN A 144 5.05 -9.58 9.42
N VAL A 145 4.83 -8.62 8.53
CA VAL A 145 5.38 -7.28 8.62
C VAL A 145 4.24 -6.29 8.58
N THR A 146 4.26 -5.33 9.49
CA THR A 146 3.35 -4.19 9.54
C THR A 146 4.19 -2.94 9.40
N TRP A 147 3.79 -1.99 8.57
CA TRP A 147 4.52 -0.74 8.40
C TRP A 147 3.60 0.42 8.05
N VAL A 148 4.10 1.63 8.29
CA VAL A 148 3.48 2.85 7.78
C VAL A 148 4.29 3.33 6.59
N ASN A 149 3.64 3.39 5.43
CA ASN A 149 4.25 3.96 4.25
C ASN A 149 4.06 5.48 4.23
N ARG A 150 5.13 6.22 3.97
CA ARG A 150 5.08 7.67 3.81
C ARG A 150 5.18 8.06 2.34
N PRO A 151 4.57 9.19 1.92
CA PRO A 151 4.80 9.73 0.60
C PRO A 151 6.30 9.99 0.40
N SER A 152 6.76 9.82 -0.84
CA SER A 152 8.14 10.10 -1.22
C SER A 152 8.54 11.51 -0.83
N GLU A 153 9.79 11.67 -0.37
CA GLU A 153 10.35 12.98 -0.04
C GLU A 153 10.42 13.92 -1.26
N ASN A 154 10.47 13.37 -2.48
CA ASN A 154 10.49 14.16 -3.71
C ASN A 154 9.25 15.05 -3.85
N LEU A 155 8.10 14.66 -3.28
CA LEU A 155 6.88 15.46 -3.31
C LEU A 155 7.04 16.83 -2.61
N LYS A 156 8.06 16.98 -1.75
CA LYS A 156 8.42 18.25 -1.11
C LYS A 156 8.90 19.30 -2.12
N ASN A 157 9.53 18.85 -3.22
CA ASN A 157 10.04 19.72 -4.27
C ASN A 157 8.98 19.89 -5.37
N GLU A 158 8.48 21.10 -5.58
CA GLU A 158 7.46 21.40 -6.59
C GLU A 158 7.92 21.06 -8.01
N ASP A 159 9.22 21.21 -8.28
CA ASP A 159 9.82 20.93 -9.59
C ASP A 159 10.18 19.45 -9.79
N SER A 160 9.83 18.57 -8.85
CA SER A 160 10.06 17.13 -9.01
C SER A 160 9.28 16.56 -10.19
N SER A 161 9.87 15.57 -10.85
CA SER A 161 9.28 14.90 -12.01
C SER A 161 7.98 14.19 -11.62
N VAL A 162 7.90 13.69 -10.39
CA VAL A 162 6.66 13.09 -9.87
C VAL A 162 5.53 14.12 -9.70
N ASN A 163 5.83 15.34 -9.24
CA ASN A 163 4.83 16.42 -9.17
C ASN A 163 4.37 16.85 -10.56
N GLN A 164 5.29 16.95 -11.52
CA GLN A 164 4.97 17.26 -12.91
C GLN A 164 4.13 16.15 -13.59
N LEU A 165 4.47 14.88 -13.35
CA LEU A 165 3.69 13.73 -13.82
C LEU A 165 2.29 13.72 -13.23
N ALA A 166 2.14 13.95 -11.92
CA ALA A 166 0.84 14.01 -11.25
C ALA A 166 -0.02 15.15 -11.79
N GLN A 167 0.58 16.32 -12.04
CA GLN A 167 -0.12 17.46 -12.66
C GLN A 167 -0.58 17.10 -14.08
N CYS A 168 0.31 16.53 -14.90
CA CYS A 168 -0.02 16.10 -16.26
C CYS A 168 -1.16 15.07 -16.26
N TYR A 169 -1.15 14.12 -15.32
CA TYR A 169 -2.23 13.14 -15.18
C TYR A 169 -3.54 13.79 -14.75
N SER A 170 -3.51 14.66 -13.74
CA SER A 170 -4.68 15.41 -13.27
C SER A 170 -5.33 16.24 -14.37
N GLU A 171 -4.55 16.81 -15.28
CA GLU A 171 -5.06 17.52 -16.46
C GLU A 171 -5.77 16.59 -17.46
N CYS A 172 -5.39 15.32 -17.49
CA CYS A 172 -6.06 14.32 -18.32
C CYS A 172 -7.38 13.81 -17.74
N LEU A 173 -7.65 14.09 -16.46
CA LEU A 173 -8.86 13.64 -15.76
C LEU A 173 -10.06 14.53 -16.07
N SER A 174 -11.22 13.90 -16.27
CA SER A 174 -12.45 14.62 -16.54
C SER A 174 -12.96 15.33 -15.28
N PRO A 175 -13.22 16.65 -15.31
CA PRO A 175 -13.86 17.35 -14.20
C PRO A 175 -15.31 16.89 -13.96
N LYS A 176 -15.96 16.30 -14.98
CA LYS A 176 -17.39 15.94 -14.93
C LYS A 176 -17.66 14.64 -14.19
N THR A 177 -16.67 13.75 -14.08
CA THR A 177 -16.83 12.43 -13.46
C THR A 177 -16.47 12.42 -11.97
N GLY A 178 -15.91 13.52 -11.45
CA GLY A 178 -15.40 13.59 -10.07
C GLY A 178 -13.97 13.05 -9.91
N GLU A 179 -13.46 12.27 -10.88
CA GLU A 179 -12.12 11.66 -10.84
C GLU A 179 -11.00 12.68 -10.56
N LYS A 180 -11.06 13.84 -11.23
CA LYS A 180 -10.08 14.91 -11.04
C LYS A 180 -10.07 15.42 -9.60
N GLN A 181 -11.26 15.67 -9.04
CA GLN A 181 -11.38 16.19 -7.68
C GLN A 181 -10.88 15.18 -6.64
N GLU A 182 -11.19 13.89 -6.83
CA GLU A 182 -10.71 12.81 -5.96
C GLU A 182 -9.18 12.68 -6.02
N PHE A 183 -8.60 12.69 -7.23
CA PHE A 183 -7.16 12.66 -7.43
C PHE A 183 -6.48 13.88 -6.79
N ASP A 184 -6.94 15.10 -7.08
CA ASP A 184 -6.32 16.34 -6.60
C ASP A 184 -6.39 16.45 -5.06
N SER A 185 -7.50 16.00 -4.46
CA SER A 185 -7.66 15.96 -3.01
C SER A 185 -6.69 14.96 -2.35
N SER A 186 -6.59 13.75 -2.91
CA SER A 186 -5.65 12.73 -2.44
C SER A 186 -4.20 13.18 -2.63
N TRP A 187 -3.88 13.79 -3.78
CA TRP A 187 -2.56 14.32 -4.08
C TRP A 187 -2.15 15.44 -3.13
N LYS A 188 -3.05 16.39 -2.85
CA LYS A 188 -2.82 17.47 -1.87
C LYS A 188 -2.54 16.91 -0.48
N THR A 189 -3.26 15.85 -0.08
CA THR A 189 -3.04 15.16 1.20
C THR A 189 -1.65 14.52 1.22
N ASN A 190 -1.27 13.80 0.16
CA ASN A 190 0.04 13.17 0.04
C ASN A 190 1.19 14.20 0.05
N ARG A 191 1.06 15.33 -0.66
CA ARG A 191 2.04 16.42 -0.61
C ARG A 191 2.15 17.01 0.80
N THR A 192 1.03 17.27 1.47
CA THR A 192 1.01 17.78 2.85
C THR A 192 1.70 16.82 3.81
N ASN A 193 1.44 15.52 3.67
CA ASN A 193 2.10 14.48 4.44
C ASN A 193 3.61 14.45 4.16
N ALA A 194 4.05 14.50 2.89
CA ALA A 194 5.47 14.58 2.56
C ALA A 194 6.17 15.77 3.23
N MET A 195 5.57 16.96 3.16
CA MET A 195 6.12 18.19 3.77
C MET A 195 6.24 18.10 5.29
N ASN A 196 5.28 17.46 5.95
CA ASN A 196 5.20 17.43 7.41
C ASN A 196 5.79 16.15 8.04
N GLY A 197 6.32 15.23 7.23
CA GLY A 197 6.79 13.92 7.67
C GLY A 197 5.66 12.99 8.14
N GLY A 198 4.48 13.12 7.53
CA GLY A 198 3.34 12.26 7.76
C GLY A 198 3.21 11.10 6.74
N PRO A 199 2.21 10.22 6.89
CA PRO A 199 1.32 10.14 8.04
C PRO A 199 2.10 9.81 9.33
N LYS A 200 1.69 10.42 10.43
CA LYS A 200 2.29 10.20 11.76
C LYS A 200 1.34 9.35 12.57
N ILE A 201 1.92 8.38 13.27
CA ILE A 201 1.23 7.54 14.25
C ILE A 201 2.14 7.48 15.48
N GLU A 202 1.56 7.47 16.67
CA GLU A 202 2.35 7.29 17.88
C GLU A 202 2.96 5.88 17.88
N LYS A 203 4.20 5.72 18.35
CA LYS A 203 4.87 4.42 18.38
C LYS A 203 4.06 3.37 19.16
N SER A 204 3.49 3.76 20.29
CA SER A 204 2.64 2.89 21.12
C SER A 204 1.38 2.43 20.36
N GLU A 205 0.71 3.36 19.66
CA GLU A 205 -0.45 3.10 18.82
C GLU A 205 -0.10 2.16 17.65
N PHE A 206 1.02 2.43 16.96
CA PHE A 206 1.52 1.60 15.88
C PHE A 206 1.81 0.17 16.32
N LEU A 207 2.54 0.00 17.43
CA LEU A 207 2.86 -1.33 17.98
C LEU A 207 1.58 -2.07 18.39
N SER A 208 0.63 -1.38 19.03
CA SER A 208 -0.67 -1.97 19.38
C SER A 208 -1.41 -2.49 18.15
N HIS A 209 -1.42 -1.74 17.04
CA HIS A 209 -2.06 -2.19 15.80
C HIS A 209 -1.30 -3.34 15.13
N ALA A 210 0.03 -3.33 15.17
CA ALA A 210 0.83 -4.41 14.63
C ALA A 210 0.60 -5.73 15.38
N ASP A 211 0.55 -5.66 16.72
CA ASP A 211 0.28 -6.81 17.58
C ASP A 211 -1.15 -7.34 17.41
N GLU A 212 -2.15 -6.45 17.37
CA GLU A 212 -3.55 -6.81 17.12
C GLU A 212 -3.71 -7.50 15.75
N SER A 213 -3.08 -6.94 14.71
CA SER A 213 -3.08 -7.53 13.38
C SER A 213 -2.42 -8.91 13.38
N PHE A 214 -1.29 -9.08 14.06
CA PHE A 214 -0.60 -10.37 14.13
C PHE A 214 -1.42 -11.43 14.87
N GLN A 215 -2.00 -11.06 16.01
CA GLN A 215 -2.85 -11.96 16.78
C GLN A 215 -4.07 -12.41 15.97
N THR A 216 -4.70 -11.48 15.24
CA THR A 216 -5.81 -11.76 14.32
C THR A 216 -5.40 -12.77 13.23
N THR A 217 -4.21 -12.60 12.64
CA THR A 217 -3.66 -13.54 11.64
C THR A 217 -3.43 -14.94 12.23
N ILE A 218 -2.92 -15.03 13.45
CA ILE A 218 -2.70 -16.31 14.13
C ILE A 218 -4.02 -17.00 14.46
N ASP A 219 -5.02 -16.25 14.91
CA ASP A 219 -6.33 -16.80 15.30
C ASP A 219 -7.13 -17.28 14.09
N SER A 220 -7.09 -16.56 12.97
CA SER A 220 -7.73 -16.99 11.71
C SER A 220 -7.11 -18.29 11.18
N LEU A 221 -5.80 -18.44 11.37
CA LEU A 221 -5.07 -19.64 10.96
C LEU A 221 -5.33 -20.87 11.84
N LYS A 222 -5.52 -20.66 13.14
CA LYS A 222 -5.82 -21.74 14.10
C LYS A 222 -7.28 -22.19 14.00
N ASN A 223 -8.20 -21.31 13.61
CA ASN A 223 -9.63 -21.60 13.54
C ASN A 223 -10.24 -21.14 12.18
N PRO A 224 -9.96 -21.86 11.08
CA PRO A 224 -10.40 -21.45 9.73
C PRO A 224 -11.92 -21.33 9.57
N THR A 225 -12.69 -22.00 10.43
CA THR A 225 -14.15 -22.19 10.27
C THR A 225 -15.01 -21.06 10.86
N LYS A 226 -14.45 -20.07 11.57
CA LYS A 226 -15.25 -19.07 12.32
C LYS A 226 -15.53 -17.73 11.63
N GLN A 227 -15.04 -17.48 10.42
CA GLN A 227 -15.26 -16.18 9.74
C GLN A 227 -16.37 -16.16 8.67
N ALA A 228 -17.01 -17.30 8.38
CA ALA A 228 -18.16 -17.33 7.45
C ALA A 228 -19.51 -17.02 8.12
N GLU A 229 -19.61 -17.06 9.46
CA GLU A 229 -20.88 -16.89 10.17
C GLU A 229 -20.74 -15.87 11.31
N THR A 230 -20.78 -14.59 11.01
CA THR A 230 -21.19 -13.54 11.96
C THR A 230 -21.65 -12.27 11.24
N THR A 231 -22.53 -12.43 10.24
CA THR A 231 -23.38 -11.31 9.77
C THR A 231 -24.74 -11.80 9.30
N GLU A 232 -25.47 -12.51 10.15
CA GLU A 232 -26.93 -12.50 10.05
C GLU A 232 -27.46 -11.97 11.37
N GLU A 233 -27.84 -10.69 11.38
CA GLU A 233 -28.78 -10.19 12.38
C GLU A 233 -30.07 -11.02 12.25
N PRO A 234 -30.65 -11.53 13.36
CA PRO A 234 -31.95 -12.17 13.29
C PRO A 234 -32.99 -11.12 12.86
N VAL A 235 -33.59 -11.34 11.69
CA VAL A 235 -34.79 -10.62 11.25
C VAL A 235 -35.90 -10.93 12.24
N ASN A 236 -36.10 -10.07 13.23
CA ASN A 236 -37.30 -10.10 14.05
C ASN A 236 -38.43 -9.43 13.27
N THR A 237 -39.21 -10.27 12.58
CA THR A 237 -40.46 -9.92 11.93
C THR A 237 -41.53 -9.61 12.98
N SER A 238 -41.65 -8.36 13.39
CA SER A 238 -42.86 -7.86 14.05
C SER A 238 -43.75 -7.18 13.01
N ARG A 239 -44.81 -7.90 12.64
CA ARG A 239 -45.95 -7.50 11.81
C ARG A 239 -46.46 -6.10 12.17
N LEU A 240 -46.72 -5.29 11.16
CA LEU A 240 -47.81 -4.32 11.20
C LEU A 240 -49.00 -4.95 10.46
N GLU A 241 -50.02 -5.29 11.23
CA GLU A 241 -51.37 -5.55 10.71
C GLU A 241 -51.98 -4.22 10.24
N TYR A 242 -52.82 -4.33 9.21
CA TYR A 242 -53.38 -3.29 8.35
C TYR A 242 -53.98 -2.07 9.06
#